data_AF-A0A7S1V1X8-F1
#
_entry.id   AF-A0A7S1V1X8-F1
#
_cell.length_a   1.000
_cell.length_b   1.000
_cell.length_c   1.000
_cell.angle_alpha   90.00
_cell.angle_beta   90.00
_cell.angle_gamma   90.00
#
_symmetry.space_group_name_H-M   'P 1'
#
loop_
_entity.id
_entity.type
_entity.pdbx_description
1 polymer ?
#
loop_
_entity_poly.entity_id
_entity_poly.type
_entity_poly.pdbx_seq_one_letter_code
_entity_poly.pdbx_strand_id
1 'polypeptide(L)'
;SIVSDVWEETMQATELDNAAVGGFVSMGSAGRQETCGLVDFSNATSLPAASISATEDGILNATEWENSFAWLPPTTMKLLIDGGNHAQFGSYDDSERIFVFNQTDGVATIPPEEQWDSVVATIYEVAQLTELILPTLPTDKPSSAPSVATTAPPASTAS
;
A
#
# COMPACT_ATOMS: atom_id res chain seq x y z
N SER A 1 -12.13 6.91 -31.33
CA SER A 1 -10.75 7.41 -31.14
C SER A 1 -10.13 6.41 -30.20
N ILE A 2 -8.93 5.87 -30.45
CA ILE A 2 -8.38 4.82 -29.56
C ILE A 2 -8.48 5.20 -28.07
N VAL A 3 -8.37 6.49 -27.75
CA VAL A 3 -8.52 7.02 -26.39
C VAL A 3 -9.98 7.03 -25.89
N SER A 4 -10.98 7.28 -26.74
CA SER A 4 -12.41 7.16 -26.34
C SER A 4 -12.84 5.71 -26.19
N ASP A 5 -12.28 4.82 -27.01
CA ASP A 5 -12.74 3.44 -27.12
C ASP A 5 -12.19 2.61 -25.94
N VAL A 6 -10.94 2.86 -25.53
CA VAL A 6 -10.37 2.32 -24.26
C VAL A 6 -11.10 2.85 -23.04
N TRP A 7 -11.57 4.10 -23.07
CA TRP A 7 -12.28 4.72 -21.95
C TRP A 7 -13.69 4.16 -21.76
N GLU A 8 -14.40 3.88 -22.86
CA GLU A 8 -15.70 3.23 -22.83
C GLU A 8 -15.62 1.74 -22.45
N GLU A 9 -14.58 1.01 -22.84
CA GLU A 9 -14.36 -0.37 -22.38
C GLU A 9 -14.01 -0.44 -20.89
N THR A 10 -13.18 0.47 -20.39
CA THR A 10 -12.78 0.51 -18.97
C THR A 10 -13.96 0.86 -18.06
N MET A 11 -14.87 1.74 -18.50
CA MET A 11 -16.05 2.13 -17.73
C MET A 11 -17.24 1.17 -17.82
N GLN A 12 -17.21 0.19 -18.74
CA GLN A 12 -18.22 -0.87 -18.84
C GLN A 12 -17.92 -2.10 -17.97
N ALA A 13 -16.74 -2.19 -17.35
CA ALA A 13 -16.44 -3.19 -16.33
C ALA A 13 -17.15 -2.81 -15.01
N THR A 14 -18.45 -3.09 -14.92
CA THR A 14 -19.29 -2.72 -13.77
C THR A 14 -19.05 -3.57 -12.52
N GLU A 15 -18.27 -4.64 -12.62
CA GLU A 15 -17.70 -5.37 -11.48
C GLU A 15 -16.28 -5.77 -11.88
N LEU A 16 -15.29 -5.37 -11.07
CA LEU A 16 -14.02 -6.10 -11.08
C LEU A 16 -14.35 -7.50 -10.54
N ASP A 17 -14.25 -8.51 -11.39
CA ASP A 17 -14.19 -9.89 -10.89
C ASP A 17 -12.98 -9.96 -9.96
N ASN A 18 -13.21 -10.11 -8.66
CA ASN A 18 -12.13 -10.24 -7.69
C ASN A 18 -11.20 -11.41 -8.03
N ALA A 19 -11.66 -12.42 -8.80
CA ALA A 19 -10.82 -13.49 -9.32
C ALA A 19 -9.88 -13.07 -10.46
N ALA A 20 -10.14 -11.94 -11.13
CA ALA A 20 -9.28 -11.35 -12.15
C ALA A 20 -8.19 -10.43 -11.56
N VAL A 21 -8.26 -10.09 -10.28
CA VAL A 21 -7.24 -9.29 -9.59
C VAL A 21 -6.02 -10.18 -9.33
N GLY A 22 -4.91 -9.89 -10.00
CA GLY A 22 -3.65 -10.63 -9.85
C GLY A 22 -2.93 -10.36 -8.53
N GLY A 23 -3.13 -9.19 -7.92
CA GLY A 23 -2.55 -8.79 -6.64
C GLY A 23 -3.10 -7.46 -6.14
N PHE A 24 -2.92 -7.16 -4.86
CA PHE A 24 -3.48 -5.99 -4.18
C PHE A 24 -2.44 -5.24 -3.35
N VAL A 25 -2.41 -3.90 -3.45
CA VAL A 25 -1.57 -3.05 -2.58
C VAL A 25 -2.40 -1.89 -2.06
N SER A 26 -2.55 -1.80 -0.73
CA SER A 26 -3.10 -0.63 -0.03
C SER A 26 -1.97 0.26 0.46
N MET A 27 -2.11 1.59 0.34
CA MET A 27 -1.10 2.57 0.75
C MET A 27 -1.77 3.74 1.47
N GLY A 28 -1.29 4.08 2.67
CA GLY A 28 -1.85 5.18 3.47
C GLY A 28 -3.35 5.00 3.76
N SER A 29 -3.84 3.76 3.78
CA SER A 29 -5.27 3.49 3.86
C SER A 29 -5.57 2.23 4.66
N ALA A 30 -6.68 2.24 5.42
CA ALA A 30 -7.10 1.14 6.27
C ALA A 30 -7.91 0.05 5.54
N GLY A 31 -7.90 -0.03 4.21
CA GLY A 31 -8.44 -1.18 3.44
C GLY A 31 -9.94 -1.51 3.59
N ARG A 32 -10.69 -0.84 4.48
CA ARG A 32 -12.13 -1.06 4.71
C ARG A 32 -12.89 0.27 4.66
N GLN A 33 -13.64 0.49 3.59
CA GLN A 33 -14.59 1.60 3.49
C GLN A 33 -16.00 1.03 3.53
N GLU A 34 -16.77 1.35 4.57
CA GLU A 34 -18.17 0.88 4.69
C GLU A 34 -19.10 1.52 3.64
N THR A 35 -18.67 2.63 3.03
CA THR A 35 -19.49 3.45 2.13
C THR A 35 -19.76 2.78 0.77
N CYS A 36 -18.87 1.89 0.30
CA CYS A 36 -18.94 1.30 -1.04
C CYS A 36 -19.21 -0.22 -1.03
N GLY A 37 -19.58 -0.80 0.12
CA GLY A 37 -19.75 -2.23 0.31
C GLY A 37 -18.57 -2.89 1.03
N LEU A 38 -18.81 -4.03 1.68
CA LEU A 38 -17.78 -4.76 2.41
C LEU A 38 -16.84 -5.45 1.42
N VAL A 39 -15.60 -4.95 1.32
CA VAL A 39 -14.51 -5.67 0.65
C VAL A 39 -13.92 -6.65 1.66
N ASP A 40 -14.04 -7.95 1.38
CA ASP A 40 -13.51 -9.03 2.21
C ASP A 40 -12.66 -9.99 1.37
N PHE A 41 -11.35 -9.93 1.57
CA PHE A 41 -10.35 -10.80 0.97
C PHE A 41 -9.79 -11.83 1.97
N SER A 42 -10.39 -12.00 3.14
CA SER A 42 -9.91 -12.92 4.19
C SER A 42 -9.78 -14.38 3.72
N ASN A 43 -10.59 -14.78 2.74
CA ASN A 43 -10.57 -16.11 2.14
C ASN A 43 -9.69 -16.22 0.87
N ALA A 44 -9.12 -15.11 0.37
CA ALA A 44 -8.33 -15.06 -0.85
C ALA A 44 -6.85 -15.43 -0.57
N THR A 45 -6.61 -16.65 -0.08
CA THR A 45 -5.28 -17.09 0.38
C THR A 45 -4.20 -17.12 -0.70
N SER A 46 -4.60 -17.19 -1.97
CA SER A 46 -3.70 -17.15 -3.13
C SER A 46 -3.49 -15.75 -3.70
N LEU A 47 -4.21 -14.73 -3.20
CA LEU A 47 -4.06 -13.35 -3.67
C LEU A 47 -2.83 -12.72 -3.02
N PRO A 48 -1.78 -12.37 -3.79
CA PRO A 48 -0.66 -11.61 -3.26
C PRO A 48 -1.15 -10.22 -2.83
N ALA A 49 -0.86 -9.84 -1.59
CA ALA A 49 -1.35 -8.60 -1.03
C ALA A 49 -0.31 -7.91 -0.14
N ALA A 50 -0.32 -6.58 -0.16
CA ALA A 50 0.42 -5.75 0.79
C ALA A 50 -0.44 -4.58 1.31
N SER A 51 -0.18 -4.17 2.55
CA SER A 51 -0.74 -2.97 3.16
C SER A 51 0.40 -2.13 3.74
N ILE A 52 0.55 -0.92 3.22
CA ILE A 52 1.64 0.00 3.51
C ILE A 52 1.10 1.21 4.26
N SER A 53 1.75 1.57 5.36
CA SER A 53 1.49 2.75 6.18
C SER A 53 2.82 3.44 6.53
N ALA A 54 2.77 4.59 7.21
CA ALA A 54 3.95 5.30 7.69
C ALA A 54 3.77 5.82 9.13
N THR A 55 4.87 6.01 9.87
CA THR A 55 4.81 6.37 11.31
C THR A 55 4.39 7.81 11.57
N GLU A 56 4.69 8.72 10.63
CA GLU A 56 4.29 10.13 10.69
C GLU A 56 3.06 10.39 9.83
N ASP A 57 2.25 9.37 9.50
CA ASP A 57 0.97 9.56 8.84
C ASP A 57 -0.03 10.22 9.80
N GLY A 58 -0.42 11.45 9.50
CA GLY A 58 -1.36 12.23 10.31
C GLY A 58 -2.84 12.04 9.97
N ILE A 59 -3.16 11.28 8.91
CA ILE A 59 -4.53 11.06 8.42
C ILE A 59 -5.03 9.66 8.76
N LEU A 60 -4.19 8.66 8.57
CA LEU A 60 -4.56 7.27 8.75
C LEU A 60 -4.74 6.93 10.23
N ASN A 61 -5.89 6.34 10.57
CA ASN A 61 -6.10 5.77 11.89
C ASN A 61 -5.35 4.42 12.00
N ALA A 62 -4.26 4.39 12.76
CA ALA A 62 -3.44 3.20 12.96
C ALA A 62 -4.22 2.00 13.52
N THR A 63 -5.16 2.23 14.43
CA THR A 63 -6.02 1.17 14.99
C THR A 63 -6.95 0.58 13.92
N GLU A 64 -7.52 1.43 13.07
CA GLU A 64 -8.36 0.95 11.96
C GLU A 64 -7.52 0.19 10.92
N TRP A 65 -6.31 0.67 10.63
CA TRP A 65 -5.37 -0.02 9.77
C TRP A 65 -5.01 -1.42 10.32
N GLU A 66 -4.72 -1.54 11.61
CA GLU A 66 -4.48 -2.83 12.26
C GLU A 66 -5.71 -3.76 12.22
N ASN A 67 -6.90 -3.22 12.47
CA ASN A 67 -8.15 -3.99 12.43
C ASN A 67 -8.51 -4.42 11.01
N SER A 68 -8.04 -3.70 9.99
CA SER A 68 -8.33 -4.02 8.58
C SER A 68 -7.78 -5.38 8.14
N PHE A 69 -6.70 -5.85 8.76
CA PHE A 69 -6.05 -7.11 8.39
C PHE A 69 -6.92 -8.33 8.60
N ALA A 70 -7.99 -8.24 9.41
CA ALA A 70 -8.98 -9.30 9.54
C ALA A 70 -9.76 -9.56 8.23
N TRP A 71 -9.76 -8.60 7.31
CA TRP A 71 -10.47 -8.62 6.02
C TRP A 71 -9.54 -8.78 4.82
N LEU A 72 -8.23 -8.90 5.06
CA LEU A 72 -7.23 -9.09 4.01
C LEU A 72 -6.74 -10.54 3.99
N PRO A 73 -6.08 -11.00 2.92
CA PRO A 73 -5.48 -12.33 2.91
C PRO A 73 -4.56 -12.51 4.12
N PRO A 74 -4.53 -13.69 4.76
CA PRO A 74 -3.68 -13.94 5.92
C PRO A 74 -2.18 -13.84 5.60
N THR A 75 -1.83 -13.91 4.30
CA THR A 75 -0.47 -13.74 3.75
C THR A 75 -0.13 -12.28 3.42
N THR A 76 -1.02 -11.32 3.72
CA THR A 76 -0.80 -9.89 3.41
C THR A 76 0.46 -9.38 4.08
N MET A 77 1.39 -8.85 3.28
CA MET A 77 2.57 -8.16 3.77
C MET A 77 2.17 -6.88 4.48
N LYS A 78 2.71 -6.66 5.68
CA LYS A 78 2.56 -5.40 6.42
C LYS A 78 3.84 -4.60 6.32
N LEU A 79 3.76 -3.38 5.82
CA LEU A 79 4.89 -2.45 5.84
C LEU A 79 4.48 -1.17 6.57
N LEU A 80 5.25 -0.81 7.59
CA LEU A 80 5.18 0.48 8.27
C LEU A 80 6.49 1.22 8.00
N ILE A 81 6.44 2.29 7.23
CA ILE A 81 7.60 3.09 6.83
C ILE A 81 7.93 4.06 7.96
N ASP A 82 9.08 3.85 8.61
CA ASP A 82 9.56 4.73 9.67
C ASP A 82 9.92 6.11 9.10
N GLY A 83 9.38 7.15 9.71
CA GLY A 83 9.58 8.55 9.35
C GLY A 83 8.80 9.05 8.12
N GLY A 84 8.06 8.20 7.41
CA GLY A 84 7.21 8.60 6.29
C GLY A 84 5.90 9.27 6.73
N ASN A 85 5.24 10.01 5.84
CA ASN A 85 3.94 10.66 6.09
C ASN A 85 2.88 10.33 5.04
N HIS A 86 1.66 10.86 5.20
CA HIS A 86 0.55 10.58 4.30
C HIS A 86 0.73 11.21 2.91
N ALA A 87 1.23 12.45 2.85
CA ALA A 87 1.37 13.22 1.62
C ALA A 87 2.35 12.56 0.64
N GLN A 88 3.43 11.97 1.17
CA GLN A 88 4.44 11.30 0.36
C GLN A 88 3.89 10.09 -0.41
N PHE A 89 2.83 9.41 0.04
CA PHE A 89 2.22 8.33 -0.78
C PHE A 89 1.62 8.84 -2.10
N GLY A 90 1.05 10.05 -2.10
CA GLY A 90 0.42 10.65 -3.28
C GLY A 90 1.28 11.67 -4.02
N SER A 91 2.45 12.03 -3.47
CA SER A 91 3.35 13.07 -4.01
C SER A 91 2.63 14.41 -4.30
N TYR A 92 1.89 14.93 -3.31
CA TYR A 92 1.22 16.23 -3.40
C TYR A 92 1.66 17.19 -2.30
N ASP A 93 1.36 18.48 -2.49
CA ASP A 93 1.53 19.53 -1.49
C ASP A 93 0.36 19.51 -0.51
N ASP A 94 0.65 19.28 0.77
CA ASP A 94 -0.30 19.16 1.87
C ASP A 94 -0.54 20.47 2.64
N SER A 95 0.14 21.57 2.26
CA SER A 95 0.16 22.82 3.01
C SER A 95 -1.23 23.45 3.22
N GLU A 96 -2.17 23.24 2.30
CA GLU A 96 -3.53 23.75 2.40
C GLU A 96 -4.48 22.83 3.20
N ARG A 97 -4.11 21.58 3.50
CA ARG A 97 -5.01 20.62 4.18
C ARG A 97 -5.48 21.12 5.54
N ILE A 98 -4.58 21.72 6.32
CA ILE A 98 -4.92 22.25 7.64
C ILE A 98 -6.00 23.33 7.51
N PHE A 99 -5.89 24.18 6.48
CA PHE A 99 -6.85 25.27 6.28
C PHE A 99 -8.19 24.77 5.75
N VAL A 100 -8.19 23.84 4.78
CA VAL A 100 -9.41 23.38 4.11
C VAL A 100 -10.16 22.31 4.91
N PHE A 101 -9.43 21.39 5.56
CA PHE A 101 -10.00 20.20 6.18
C PHE A 101 -9.74 20.09 7.69
N ASN A 102 -8.94 21.00 8.28
CA ASN A 102 -8.47 20.89 9.68
C ASN A 102 -7.81 19.53 9.96
N GLN A 103 -7.02 19.06 8.99
CA GLN A 103 -6.28 17.81 9.01
C GLN A 103 -4.81 18.07 8.65
N THR A 104 -3.91 17.21 9.09
CA THR A 104 -2.48 17.25 8.72
C THR A 104 -2.08 15.90 8.18
N ASP A 105 -1.33 15.87 7.08
CA ASP A 105 -0.74 14.64 6.55
C ASP A 105 0.43 14.12 7.40
N GLY A 106 0.82 14.91 8.40
CA GLY A 106 1.94 14.67 9.30
C GLY A 106 3.27 15.15 8.73
N VAL A 107 4.30 15.25 9.58
CA VAL A 107 5.59 15.82 9.19
C VAL A 107 6.60 14.69 9.03
N ALA A 108 6.91 14.35 7.78
CA ALA A 108 7.89 13.31 7.50
C ALA A 108 9.29 13.68 8.05
N THR A 109 10.01 12.67 8.53
CA THR A 109 11.40 12.76 8.96
C THR A 109 12.38 12.15 7.96
N ILE A 110 11.86 11.49 6.91
CA ILE A 110 12.62 11.02 5.74
C ILE A 110 12.27 11.82 4.47
N PRO A 111 13.20 11.89 3.50
CA PRO A 111 12.91 12.41 2.16
C PRO A 111 11.82 11.59 1.45
N PRO A 112 10.99 12.20 0.59
CA PRO A 112 9.99 11.49 -0.20
C PRO A 112 10.54 10.30 -0.99
N GLU A 113 11.76 10.42 -1.51
CA GLU A 113 12.40 9.37 -2.30
C GLU A 113 12.61 8.07 -1.51
N GLU A 114 12.88 8.14 -0.21
CA GLU A 114 13.05 6.95 0.64
C GLU A 114 11.71 6.25 0.89
N GLN A 115 10.63 7.00 1.09
CA GLN A 115 9.28 6.45 1.16
C GLN A 115 8.86 5.83 -0.17
N TRP A 116 9.12 6.50 -1.30
CA TRP A 116 8.80 6.00 -2.63
C TRP A 116 9.58 4.74 -2.99
N ASP A 117 10.87 4.69 -2.69
CA ASP A 117 11.67 3.49 -2.94
C ASP A 117 11.11 2.28 -2.15
N SER A 118 10.64 2.49 -0.92
CA SER A 118 9.96 1.46 -0.12
C SER A 118 8.63 1.02 -0.75
N VAL A 119 7.80 1.98 -1.17
CA VAL A 119 6.52 1.71 -1.84
C VAL A 119 6.71 0.93 -3.14
N VAL A 120 7.66 1.37 -3.98
CA VAL A 120 7.99 0.71 -5.24
C VAL A 120 8.50 -0.71 -4.97
N ALA A 121 9.40 -0.90 -4.00
CA ALA A 121 9.89 -2.24 -3.65
C ALA A 121 8.74 -3.18 -3.24
N THR A 122 7.79 -2.73 -2.42
CA THR A 122 6.63 -3.53 -2.03
C THR A 122 5.70 -3.84 -3.20
N ILE A 123 5.45 -2.87 -4.09
CA ILE A 123 4.67 -3.11 -5.32
C ILE A 123 5.36 -4.18 -6.18
N TYR A 124 6.68 -4.09 -6.35
CA TYR A 124 7.47 -5.09 -7.08
C TYR A 124 7.38 -6.47 -6.43
N GLU A 125 7.41 -6.56 -5.11
CA GLU A 125 7.28 -7.84 -4.41
C GLU A 125 5.91 -8.49 -4.65
N VAL A 126 4.82 -7.73 -4.48
CA VAL A 126 3.47 -8.22 -4.80
C VAL A 126 3.38 -8.64 -6.26
N ALA A 127 3.90 -7.82 -7.19
CA ALA A 127 3.85 -8.09 -8.62
C ALA A 127 4.64 -9.36 -9.01
N GLN A 128 5.78 -9.66 -8.38
CA GLN A 128 6.53 -10.90 -8.62
C GLN A 128 5.76 -12.16 -8.24
N LEU A 129 4.88 -12.07 -7.24
CA LEU A 129 4.04 -13.17 -6.79
C LEU A 129 2.84 -13.43 -7.70
N THR A 130 2.55 -12.53 -8.65
CA THR A 130 1.42 -12.65 -9.58
C THR A 130 1.74 -13.43 -10.86
N GLU A 131 2.95 -13.99 -10.99
CA GLU A 131 3.46 -14.62 -12.22
C GLU A 131 3.54 -13.66 -13.44
N LEU A 132 3.36 -12.35 -13.24
CA LEU A 132 3.51 -11.34 -14.29
C LEU A 132 4.99 -11.17 -14.68
N ILE A 133 5.23 -11.01 -15.98
CA ILE A 133 6.54 -10.58 -16.48
C ILE A 133 6.68 -9.09 -16.15
N LEU A 134 7.54 -8.77 -15.19
CA LEU A 134 7.78 -7.39 -14.80
C LEU A 134 8.73 -6.68 -15.78
N PRO A 135 8.49 -5.38 -16.06
CA PRO A 135 9.47 -4.57 -16.76
C PRO A 135 10.75 -4.47 -15.92
N THR A 136 11.90 -4.57 -16.58
CA THR A 136 13.20 -4.40 -15.93
C THR A 136 13.39 -2.94 -15.51
N LEU A 137 13.71 -2.72 -14.23
CA LEU A 137 14.05 -1.38 -13.74
C LEU A 137 15.37 -0.91 -14.40
N PRO A 138 15.47 0.37 -14.80
CA PRO A 138 16.74 0.95 -15.19
C PRO A 138 17.77 0.82 -14.06
N THR A 139 18.94 0.27 -14.36
CA THR A 139 19.98 -0.08 -13.37
C THR A 139 20.77 1.11 -12.84
N ASP A 140 20.45 2.33 -13.26
CA ASP A 140 21.33 3.49 -13.08
C ASP A 140 21.05 4.31 -11.81
N LYS A 141 20.05 3.93 -11.00
CA LYS A 141 19.78 4.57 -9.70
C LYS A 141 20.45 3.77 -8.58
N PRO A 142 21.38 4.36 -7.79
CA PRO A 142 21.95 3.67 -6.64
C PRO A 142 20.84 3.37 -5.61
N SER A 143 20.76 2.11 -5.22
CA SER A 143 19.79 1.59 -4.25
C SER A 143 20.07 2.12 -2.85
N SER A 144 19.28 3.10 -2.39
CA SER A 144 19.13 3.50 -0.98
C SER A 144 18.09 2.61 -0.29
N ALA A 145 18.28 1.29 -0.36
CA ALA A 145 17.35 0.35 0.28
C ALA A 145 17.27 0.65 1.79
N PRO A 146 16.07 0.90 2.35
CA PRO A 146 15.93 1.07 3.78
C PRO A 146 16.14 -0.27 4.49
N SER A 147 16.71 -0.19 5.69
CA SER A 147 16.88 -1.33 6.58
C SER A 147 15.51 -1.90 6.96
N VAL A 148 15.09 -2.98 6.30
CA VAL A 148 13.95 -3.79 6.75
C VAL A 148 14.33 -4.45 8.08
N ALA A 149 13.84 -3.88 9.19
CA ALA A 149 13.96 -4.50 10.50
C ALA A 149 13.01 -5.70 10.58
N THR A 150 13.47 -6.87 10.13
CA THR A 150 12.79 -8.13 10.44
C THR A 150 13.02 -8.45 11.91
N THR A 151 12.05 -8.17 12.76
CA THR A 151 12.05 -8.69 14.14
C THR A 151 11.79 -10.19 14.09
N ALA A 152 12.82 -10.98 14.38
CA ALA A 152 12.67 -12.41 14.60
C ALA A 152 11.76 -12.66 15.82
N PRO A 153 10.91 -13.71 15.80
CA PRO A 153 10.07 -14.04 16.94
C PRO A 153 10.95 -14.43 18.16
N PRO A 154 10.51 -14.13 19.39
CA PRO A 154 11.30 -14.40 20.58
C PRO A 154 11.52 -15.91 20.74
N ALA A 155 12.77 -16.28 21.03
CA ALA A 155 13.16 -17.65 21.31
C ALA A 155 12.35 -18.19 22.51
N SER A 156 11.64 -19.29 22.28
CA SER A 156 11.00 -20.07 23.33
C SER A 156 12.07 -20.62 24.28
N THR A 157 12.16 -20.07 25.48
CA THR A 157 12.86 -20.72 26.58
C THR A 157 11.90 -21.69 27.26
N ALA A 158 12.01 -22.97 26.93
CA ALA A 158 11.45 -24.03 27.73
C ALA A 158 12.27 -24.19 29.03
N SER A 159 11.59 -24.23 30.18
CA SER A 159 12.07 -24.80 31.45
C SER A 159 11.14 -25.94 31.84
#